data_AF-A0A2P4S9J4-F1
#
_entry.id   AF-A0A2P4S9J4-F1
#
_cell.length_a   1.000
_cell.length_b   1.000
_cell.length_c   1.000
_cell.angle_alpha   90.00
_cell.angle_beta   90.00
_cell.angle_gamma   90.00
#
_symmetry.space_group_name_H-M   'P 1'
#
loop_
_entity.id
_entity.type
_entity.pdbx_description
1 polymer ?
#
loop_
_entity_poly.entity_id
_entity_poly.type
_entity_poly.pdbx_seq_one_letter_code
_entity_poly.pdbx_strand_id
1 'polypeptide(L)'
;MKPEMARLQQTAVQNHTATMLEIGSSLLNRSAEQSRKLTDVEAQVGRFLGTTGMRKGSAVCAHAPNVPVQVLNQTSRIEMQLLENSLSTTKLEKQLLVQTNEIHQLQSRNNILEVRVLDMEAKHQAELAGIRSEKERLQHLVSRQSGTIEELEKSLLAANANASLLQRQQLQLLESVQSLVRLVAEGRALLPAEEQRFQDCTEVLRAGSRASGVYTLHITNLSEPRKAFCDMETDGGGWTVIQLRTNGSVSFQRGWREYKQGFGDAAGEHWLGNEAVHLLTSREPYVLRVELRDWEGGQVYAHYGRFQLDSERQLY
;
A
#
# COMPACT_ATOMS: atom_id res chain seq x y z
N MET A 1 10.08 23.87 23.89
CA MET A 1 11.51 23.60 23.62
C MET A 1 12.19 24.66 22.76
N LYS A 2 11.81 24.92 21.49
CA LYS A 2 12.45 25.95 20.63
C LYS A 2 12.70 27.33 21.26
N PRO A 3 11.70 28.02 21.85
CA PRO A 3 11.91 29.38 22.37
C PRO A 3 12.77 29.39 23.63
N GLU A 4 12.84 28.26 24.34
CA GLU A 4 13.57 28.12 25.60
C GLU A 4 15.06 27.86 25.34
N MET A 5 15.37 26.99 24.37
CA MET A 5 16.75 26.72 23.96
C MET A 5 17.41 27.93 23.30
N ALA A 6 16.69 28.66 22.44
CA ALA A 6 17.17 29.91 21.84
C ALA A 6 17.45 30.99 22.90
N ARG A 7 16.59 31.10 23.93
CA ARG A 7 16.81 32.02 25.05
C ARG A 7 18.01 31.63 25.91
N LEU A 8 18.24 30.34 26.13
CA LEU A 8 19.40 29.86 26.88
C LEU A 8 20.71 30.14 26.12
N GLN A 9 20.74 29.92 24.81
CA GLN A 9 21.89 30.26 23.98
C GLN A 9 22.16 31.78 23.95
N GLN A 10 21.12 32.60 23.76
CA GLN A 10 21.24 34.06 23.77
C GLN A 10 21.79 34.57 25.11
N THR A 11 21.24 34.06 26.23
CA THR A 11 21.67 34.42 27.58
C THR A 11 23.13 33.99 27.83
N ALA A 12 23.52 32.80 27.38
CA ALA A 12 24.89 32.32 27.52
C ALA A 12 25.89 33.19 26.74
N VAL A 13 25.57 33.56 25.49
CA VAL A 13 26.41 34.44 24.66
C VAL A 13 26.51 35.83 25.28
N GLN A 14 25.40 36.39 25.77
CA GLN A 14 25.38 37.70 26.43
C GLN A 14 26.21 37.71 27.72
N ASN A 15 26.05 36.70 28.58
CA ASN A 15 26.81 36.58 29.81
C ASN A 15 28.31 36.44 29.53
N HIS A 16 28.69 35.63 28.54
CA HIS A 16 30.10 35.46 28.17
C HIS A 16 30.70 36.76 27.60
N THR A 17 29.95 37.47 26.75
CA THR A 17 30.35 38.78 26.21
C THR A 17 30.54 39.81 27.32
N ALA A 18 29.63 39.85 28.31
CA ALA A 18 29.75 40.73 29.47
C ALA A 18 31.01 40.44 30.30
N THR A 19 31.30 39.16 30.58
CA THR A 19 32.53 38.79 31.32
C THR A 19 33.81 39.18 30.57
N MET A 20 33.83 39.07 29.24
CA MET A 20 34.97 39.45 28.41
C MET A 20 35.22 40.97 28.44
N LEU A 21 34.16 41.77 28.36
CA LEU A 21 34.25 43.23 28.45
C LEU A 21 34.72 43.69 29.83
N GLU A 22 34.26 43.04 30.91
CA GLU A 22 34.66 43.37 32.28
C GLU A 22 36.14 43.07 32.54
N ILE A 23 36.64 41.93 32.05
CA ILE A 23 38.07 41.58 32.10
C ILE A 23 38.90 42.60 31.31
N GLY A 24 38.48 42.93 30.08
CA GLY A 24 39.16 43.93 29.24
C GLY A 24 39.23 45.31 29.92
N SER A 25 38.13 45.76 30.53
CA SER A 25 38.07 47.02 31.26
C SER A 25 39.00 47.04 32.49
N SER A 26 39.03 45.95 33.26
CA SER A 26 39.91 45.79 34.42
C SER A 26 41.40 45.85 34.04
N LEU A 27 41.77 45.18 32.94
CA LEU A 27 43.15 45.19 32.43
C LEU A 27 43.57 46.57 31.92
N LEU A 28 42.69 47.25 31.17
CA LEU A 28 42.94 48.62 30.71
C LEU A 28 43.12 49.59 31.88
N ASN A 29 42.31 49.46 32.93
CA ASN A 29 42.40 50.31 34.11
C ASN A 29 43.72 50.09 34.87
N ARG A 30 44.15 48.83 35.04
CA ARG A 30 45.46 48.49 35.64
C ARG A 30 46.62 49.05 34.82
N SER A 31 46.56 48.92 33.50
CA SER A 31 47.57 49.46 32.58
C SER A 31 47.67 50.99 32.66
N ALA A 32 46.51 51.68 32.71
CA ALA A 32 46.44 53.12 32.88
C ALA A 32 47.04 53.57 34.22
N GLU A 33 46.78 52.82 35.30
CA GLU A 33 47.33 53.13 36.63
C GLU A 33 48.86 52.91 36.68
N GLN A 34 49.37 51.85 36.05
CA GLN A 34 50.81 51.65 35.92
C GLN A 34 51.48 52.75 35.08
N SER A 35 50.84 53.17 33.99
CA SER A 35 51.33 54.28 33.17
C SER A 35 51.40 55.59 33.96
N ARG A 36 50.39 55.88 34.80
CA ARG A 36 50.40 57.06 35.70
C ARG A 36 51.55 57.01 36.71
N LYS A 37 51.81 55.85 37.32
CA LYS A 37 52.93 55.67 38.25
C LYS A 37 54.27 55.89 37.54
N LEU A 38 54.41 55.44 36.29
CA LEU A 38 55.61 55.68 35.49
C LEU A 38 55.80 57.16 35.18
N THR A 39 54.75 57.88 34.75
CA THR A 39 54.84 59.33 34.50
C THR A 39 55.16 60.15 35.74
N ASP A 40 54.73 59.71 36.93
CA ASP A 40 55.04 60.42 38.18
C ASP A 40 56.52 60.23 38.58
N VAL A 41 57.07 59.03 38.35
CA VAL A 41 58.50 58.74 38.48
C VAL A 41 59.31 59.57 37.48
N GLU A 42 58.89 59.65 36.21
CA GLU A 42 59.52 60.51 35.19
C GLU A 42 59.50 61.99 35.59
N ALA A 43 58.38 62.50 36.10
CA ALA A 43 58.26 63.86 36.60
C ALA A 43 59.16 64.11 37.82
N GLN A 44 59.32 63.12 38.71
CA GLN A 44 60.21 63.20 39.87
C GLN A 44 61.69 63.22 39.46
N VAL A 45 62.07 62.43 38.45
CA VAL A 45 63.39 62.47 37.81
C VAL A 45 63.63 63.82 37.13
N GLY A 46 62.66 64.33 36.38
CA GLY A 46 62.73 65.65 35.73
C GLY A 46 62.91 66.80 36.72
N ARG A 47 62.22 66.75 37.87
CA ARG A 47 62.42 67.70 38.98
C ARG A 47 63.83 67.61 39.59
N PHE A 48 64.40 66.41 39.70
CA PHE A 48 65.75 66.19 40.24
C PHE A 48 66.87 66.64 39.28
N LEU A 49 66.66 66.48 37.96
CA LEU A 49 67.57 67.00 36.94
C LEU A 49 67.46 68.53 36.80
N GLY A 50 66.27 69.10 37.02
CA GLY A 50 66.06 70.55 37.06
C GLY A 50 66.72 71.26 38.25
N THR A 51 66.87 70.61 39.40
CA THR A 51 67.52 71.18 40.60
C THR A 51 69.05 71.10 40.56
N THR A 52 69.64 70.31 39.67
CA THR A 52 71.10 70.19 39.50
C THR A 52 71.68 71.14 38.45
N GLY A 53 70.84 71.92 37.76
CA GLY A 53 71.25 73.03 36.91
C GLY A 53 71.33 74.36 37.67
N MET A 54 72.57 74.83 37.93
CA MET A 54 72.95 76.20 38.34
C MET A 54 72.65 76.65 39.78
N ARG A 55 73.61 76.43 40.70
CA ARG A 55 74.22 77.49 41.53
C ARG A 55 75.52 77.01 42.20
N LYS A 56 76.61 77.74 41.96
CA LYS A 56 77.93 77.57 42.61
C LYS A 56 77.88 78.00 44.09
N GLY A 57 78.53 77.24 44.98
CA GLY A 57 79.17 77.80 46.19
C GLY A 57 78.78 77.18 47.55
N SER A 58 79.77 76.50 48.15
CA SER A 58 80.01 76.23 49.59
C SER A 58 79.24 75.14 50.39
N ALA A 59 80.04 74.12 50.76
CA ALA A 59 80.22 73.48 52.08
C ALA A 59 79.11 72.65 52.75
N VAL A 60 79.26 71.32 52.57
CA VAL A 60 79.19 70.19 53.53
C VAL A 60 77.99 70.08 54.49
N CYS A 61 77.14 69.08 54.23
CA CYS A 61 76.78 67.95 55.10
C CYS A 61 75.89 67.01 54.26
N ALA A 62 76.37 65.82 53.87
CA ALA A 62 76.11 64.57 54.57
C ALA A 62 74.60 64.36 54.84
N HIS A 63 74.01 63.36 54.16
CA HIS A 63 72.58 63.01 54.09
C HIS A 63 71.79 63.60 52.91
N ALA A 64 72.36 63.62 51.71
CA ALA A 64 71.52 63.38 50.53
C ALA A 64 71.22 61.88 50.53
N PRO A 65 69.96 61.43 50.74
CA PRO A 65 69.66 60.02 50.70
C PRO A 65 70.03 59.47 49.32
N ASN A 66 70.20 58.16 49.22
CA ASN A 66 70.48 57.38 48.01
C ASN A 66 69.40 57.52 46.90
N VAL A 67 68.79 58.68 46.71
CA VAL A 67 67.67 58.97 45.81
C VAL A 67 67.93 58.46 44.38
N PRO A 68 69.11 58.62 43.76
CA PRO A 68 69.35 58.06 42.43
C PRO A 68 69.30 56.52 42.40
N VAL A 69 69.89 55.87 43.40
CA VAL A 69 69.91 54.39 43.53
C VAL A 69 68.53 53.87 43.92
N GLN A 70 67.78 54.62 44.73
CA GLN A 70 66.42 54.30 45.16
C GLN A 70 65.42 54.43 44.02
N VAL A 71 65.53 55.49 43.22
CA VAL A 71 64.74 55.68 41.99
C VAL A 71 65.09 54.60 40.98
N LEU A 72 66.38 54.28 40.76
CA LEU A 72 66.77 53.22 39.83
C LEU A 72 66.25 51.83 40.27
N ASN A 73 66.30 51.52 41.57
CA ASN A 73 65.74 50.27 42.13
C ASN A 73 64.21 50.23 42.02
N GLN A 74 63.52 51.36 42.25
CA GLN A 74 62.08 51.46 42.03
C GLN A 74 61.71 51.29 40.56
N THR A 75 62.45 51.91 39.63
CA THR A 75 62.25 51.75 38.19
C THR A 75 62.44 50.30 37.77
N SER A 76 63.54 49.64 38.15
CA SER A 76 63.74 48.21 37.81
C SER A 76 62.69 47.29 38.43
N ARG A 77 62.16 47.58 39.63
CA ARG A 77 61.03 46.83 40.20
C ARG A 77 59.75 47.01 39.40
N ILE A 78 59.45 48.23 38.99
CA ILE A 78 58.27 48.53 38.16
C ILE A 78 58.40 47.87 36.79
N GLU A 79 59.58 47.92 36.16
CA GLU A 79 59.86 47.26 34.87
C GLU A 79 59.67 45.74 34.96
N MET A 80 60.21 45.10 36.01
CA MET A 80 60.04 43.67 36.23
C MET A 80 58.56 43.29 36.44
N GLN A 81 57.83 44.08 37.22
CA GLN A 81 56.40 43.88 37.44
C GLN A 81 55.57 44.12 36.17
N LEU A 82 55.99 45.07 35.33
CA LEU A 82 55.35 45.32 34.03
C LEU A 82 55.58 44.16 33.06
N LEU A 83 56.79 43.60 33.03
CA LEU A 83 57.14 42.41 32.25
C LEU A 83 56.34 41.18 32.70
N GLU A 84 56.23 40.94 34.01
CA GLU A 84 55.43 39.84 34.56
C GLU A 84 53.95 39.98 34.24
N ASN A 85 53.40 41.19 34.36
CA ASN A 85 52.03 41.49 33.95
C ASN A 85 51.83 41.27 32.46
N SER A 86 52.76 41.73 31.61
CA SER A 86 52.70 41.52 30.16
C SER A 86 52.69 40.04 29.82
N LEU A 87 53.55 39.23 30.46
CA LEU A 87 53.59 37.79 30.25
C LEU A 87 52.27 37.12 30.67
N SER A 88 51.72 37.51 31.83
CA SER A 88 50.42 37.01 32.31
C SER A 88 49.28 37.35 31.35
N THR A 89 49.25 38.59 30.85
CA THR A 89 48.26 39.03 29.85
C THR A 89 48.35 38.21 28.56
N THR A 90 49.55 38.00 28.02
CA THR A 90 49.71 37.17 26.79
C THR A 90 49.28 35.72 26.99
N LYS A 91 49.43 35.17 28.20
CA LYS A 91 48.94 33.82 28.55
C LYS A 91 47.41 33.78 28.58
N LEU A 92 46.79 34.78 29.20
CA LEU A 92 45.33 34.92 29.24
C LEU A 92 44.75 35.11 27.84
N GLU A 93 45.36 35.95 27.01
CA GLU A 93 44.94 36.16 25.61
C GLU A 93 44.95 34.85 24.80
N LYS A 94 45.99 34.03 24.96
CA LYS A 94 46.06 32.71 24.31
C LYS A 94 44.97 31.77 24.81
N GLN A 95 44.70 31.74 26.11
CA GLN A 95 43.61 30.93 26.67
C GLN A 95 42.24 31.39 26.17
N LEU A 96 42.03 32.70 26.10
CA LEU A 96 40.83 33.33 25.56
C LEU A 96 40.57 32.91 24.11
N LEU A 97 41.63 32.91 23.29
CA LEU A 97 41.55 32.53 21.87
C LEU A 97 41.15 31.06 21.71
N VAL A 98 41.73 30.17 22.51
CA VAL A 98 41.39 28.74 22.50
C VAL A 98 39.94 28.53 22.91
N GLN A 99 39.50 29.14 24.02
CA GLN A 99 38.10 29.04 24.47
C GLN A 99 37.12 29.60 23.44
N THR A 100 37.47 30.71 22.78
CA THR A 100 36.64 31.29 21.72
C THR A 100 36.49 30.33 20.54
N ASN A 101 37.56 29.66 20.13
CA ASN A 101 37.51 28.66 19.07
C ASN A 101 36.64 27.45 19.46
N GLU A 102 36.75 26.95 20.69
CA GLU A 102 35.90 25.87 21.21
C GLU A 102 34.41 26.27 21.22
N ILE A 103 34.10 27.50 21.64
CA ILE A 103 32.73 28.04 21.62
C ILE A 103 32.20 28.08 20.19
N HIS A 104 32.99 28.56 19.21
CA HIS A 104 32.57 28.56 17.81
C HIS A 104 32.33 27.17 17.26
N GLN A 105 33.17 26.19 17.62
CA GLN A 105 32.96 24.79 17.24
C GLN A 105 31.67 24.22 17.86
N LEU A 106 31.39 24.51 19.13
CA LEU A 106 30.17 24.09 19.80
C LEU A 106 28.93 24.75 19.19
N GLN A 107 28.99 26.05 18.85
CA GLN A 107 27.92 26.76 18.16
C GLN A 107 27.61 26.14 16.81
N SER A 108 28.64 25.81 16.01
CA SER A 108 28.46 25.13 14.73
C SER A 108 27.78 23.76 14.90
N ARG A 109 28.24 22.96 15.88
CA ARG A 109 27.62 21.66 16.19
C ARG A 109 26.17 21.79 16.64
N ASN A 110 25.87 22.75 17.51
CA ASN A 110 24.51 23.00 17.99
C ASN A 110 23.57 23.39 16.86
N ASN A 111 23.99 24.27 15.96
CA ASN A 111 23.19 24.66 14.80
C ASN A 111 22.84 23.44 13.92
N ILE A 112 23.81 22.56 13.67
CA ILE A 112 23.58 21.32 12.90
C ILE A 112 22.57 20.41 13.63
N LEU A 113 22.70 20.27 14.95
CA LEU A 113 21.77 19.47 15.75
C LEU A 113 20.35 20.05 15.72
N GLU A 114 20.20 21.37 15.83
CA GLU A 114 18.90 22.04 15.74
C GLU A 114 18.21 21.77 14.40
N VAL A 115 18.95 21.88 13.28
CA VAL A 115 18.43 21.55 11.95
C VAL A 115 18.02 20.08 11.84
N ARG A 116 18.80 19.16 12.41
CA ARG A 116 18.46 17.72 12.41
C ARG A 116 17.22 17.41 13.24
N VAL A 117 17.07 18.04 14.40
CA VAL A 117 15.88 17.88 15.25
C VAL A 117 14.64 18.38 14.51
N LEU A 118 14.76 19.52 13.83
CA LEU A 118 13.71 20.08 12.98
C LEU A 118 13.27 19.16 11.85
N ASP A 119 14.23 18.59 11.12
CA ASP A 119 13.96 17.63 10.04
C ASP A 119 13.29 16.36 10.58
N MET A 120 13.75 15.86 11.73
CA MET A 120 13.16 14.69 12.39
C MET A 120 11.74 14.97 12.89
N GLU A 121 11.48 16.14 13.48
CA GLU A 121 10.13 16.58 13.88
C GLU A 121 9.19 16.67 12.68
N ALA A 122 9.65 17.23 11.56
CA ALA A 122 8.86 17.34 10.33
C ALA A 122 8.55 15.96 9.71
N LYS A 123 9.54 15.07 9.65
CA LYS A 123 9.35 13.68 9.20
C LYS A 123 8.34 12.93 10.07
N HIS A 124 8.48 13.03 11.39
CA HIS A 124 7.54 12.38 12.31
C HIS A 124 6.11 12.93 12.15
N GLN A 125 5.95 14.23 11.95
CA GLN A 125 4.64 14.83 11.68
C GLN A 125 4.03 14.33 10.37
N ALA A 126 4.84 14.18 9.31
CA ALA A 126 4.38 13.65 8.04
C ALA A 126 3.94 12.17 8.16
N GLU A 127 4.70 11.34 8.87
CA GLU A 127 4.34 9.94 9.15
C GLU A 127 3.03 9.84 9.93
N LEU A 128 2.88 10.65 10.99
CA LEU A 128 1.63 10.69 11.77
C LEU A 128 0.44 11.14 10.93
N ALA A 129 0.62 12.10 10.03
CA ALA A 129 -0.42 12.53 9.11
C ALA A 129 -0.83 11.40 8.14
N GLY A 130 0.15 10.66 7.61
CA GLY A 130 -0.10 9.49 6.76
C GLY A 130 -0.89 8.40 7.49
N ILE A 131 -0.47 8.05 8.72
CA ILE A 131 -1.17 7.05 9.55
C ILE A 131 -2.60 7.49 9.87
N ARG A 132 -2.83 8.77 10.15
CA ARG A 132 -4.18 9.30 10.40
C ARG A 132 -5.07 9.18 9.16
N SER A 133 -4.56 9.52 7.99
CA SER A 133 -5.30 9.39 6.73
C SER A 133 -5.66 7.93 6.44
N GLU A 134 -4.74 7.00 6.63
CA GLU A 134 -5.01 5.57 6.44
C GLU A 134 -6.04 5.06 7.45
N LYS A 135 -5.97 5.50 8.70
CA LYS A 135 -6.99 5.19 9.72
C LYS A 135 -8.38 5.64 9.26
N GLU A 136 -8.53 6.86 8.76
CA GLU A 136 -9.81 7.39 8.28
C GLU A 136 -10.33 6.56 7.10
N ARG A 137 -9.46 6.21 6.15
CA ARG A 137 -9.79 5.36 5.01
C ARG A 137 -10.30 3.98 5.46
N LEU A 138 -9.62 3.35 6.41
CA LEU A 138 -10.02 2.06 6.97
C LEU A 138 -11.35 2.17 7.74
N GLN A 139 -11.55 3.23 8.50
CA GLN A 139 -12.82 3.48 9.20
C GLN A 139 -13.99 3.61 8.22
N HIS A 140 -13.81 4.35 7.12
CA HIS A 140 -14.83 4.44 6.08
C HIS A 140 -15.13 3.08 5.42
N LEU A 141 -14.10 2.27 5.15
CA LEU A 141 -14.28 0.94 4.57
C LEU A 141 -15.09 0.04 5.51
N VAL A 142 -14.76 0.04 6.81
CA VAL A 142 -15.48 -0.72 7.83
C VAL A 142 -16.94 -0.28 7.91
N SER A 143 -17.21 1.03 7.98
CA SER A 143 -18.60 1.52 7.99
C SER A 143 -19.39 1.11 6.75
N ARG A 144 -18.76 1.13 5.56
CA ARG A 144 -19.40 0.69 4.31
C ARG A 144 -19.68 -0.81 4.33
N GLN A 145 -18.73 -1.61 4.81
CA GLN A 145 -18.90 -3.06 4.94
C GLN A 145 -20.02 -3.41 5.93
N SER A 146 -20.08 -2.74 7.09
CA SER A 146 -21.18 -2.93 8.04
C SER A 146 -22.55 -2.67 7.40
N GLY A 147 -22.68 -1.59 6.63
CA GLY A 147 -23.94 -1.31 5.91
C GLY A 147 -24.30 -2.40 4.89
N THR A 148 -23.32 -2.90 4.12
CA THR A 148 -23.59 -4.00 3.18
C THR A 148 -23.97 -5.31 3.88
N ILE A 149 -23.40 -5.58 5.05
CA ILE A 149 -23.75 -6.78 5.83
C ILE A 149 -25.19 -6.68 6.33
N GLU A 150 -25.62 -5.53 6.87
CA GLU A 150 -27.01 -5.32 7.29
C GLU A 150 -28.00 -5.47 6.12
N GLU A 151 -27.64 -5.02 4.92
CA GLU A 151 -28.48 -5.16 3.72
C GLU A 151 -28.57 -6.63 3.26
N LEU A 152 -27.44 -7.36 3.27
CA LEU A 152 -27.40 -8.78 2.96
C LEU A 152 -28.21 -9.61 3.96
N GLU A 153 -28.13 -9.29 5.26
CA GLU A 153 -28.94 -9.95 6.29
C GLU A 153 -30.44 -9.77 6.04
N LYS A 154 -30.88 -8.55 5.70
CA LYS A 154 -32.29 -8.28 5.33
C LYS A 154 -32.71 -9.08 4.10
N SER A 155 -31.86 -9.13 3.08
CA SER A 155 -32.13 -9.89 1.85
C SER A 155 -32.24 -11.39 2.14
N LEU A 156 -31.36 -11.92 2.98
CA LEU A 156 -31.38 -13.33 3.39
C LEU A 156 -32.66 -13.67 4.16
N LEU A 157 -33.09 -12.82 5.10
CA LEU A 157 -34.35 -13.01 5.83
C LEU A 157 -35.56 -13.02 4.88
N ALA A 158 -35.60 -12.10 3.91
CA ALA A 158 -36.66 -12.05 2.91
C ALA A 158 -36.66 -13.29 2.01
N ALA A 159 -35.49 -13.73 1.53
CA ALA A 159 -35.34 -14.93 0.72
C ALA A 159 -35.79 -16.19 1.47
N ASN A 160 -35.45 -16.31 2.76
CA ASN A 160 -35.87 -17.43 3.59
C ASN A 160 -37.38 -17.46 3.82
N ALA A 161 -38.01 -16.29 4.06
CA ALA A 161 -39.46 -16.18 4.15
C ALA A 161 -40.12 -16.64 2.83
N ASN A 162 -39.61 -16.20 1.68
CA ASN A 162 -40.10 -16.60 0.36
C ASN A 162 -39.93 -18.11 0.10
N ALA A 163 -38.78 -18.68 0.46
CA ALA A 163 -38.54 -20.12 0.34
C ALA A 163 -39.56 -20.92 1.17
N SER A 164 -39.85 -20.49 2.41
CA SER A 164 -40.86 -21.13 3.25
C SER A 164 -42.27 -21.03 2.67
N LEU A 165 -42.60 -19.93 1.99
CA LEU A 165 -43.87 -19.74 1.29
C LEU A 165 -43.97 -20.68 0.08
N LEU A 166 -42.94 -20.74 -0.75
CA LEU A 166 -42.83 -21.67 -1.88
C LEU A 166 -42.96 -23.12 -1.44
N GLN A 167 -42.31 -23.51 -0.34
CA GLN A 167 -42.43 -24.85 0.27
C GLN A 167 -43.89 -25.18 0.60
N ARG A 168 -44.63 -24.23 1.21
CA ARG A 168 -46.06 -24.41 1.52
C ARG A 168 -46.92 -24.50 0.27
N GLN A 169 -46.67 -23.64 -0.71
CA GLN A 169 -47.38 -23.69 -2.00
C GLN A 169 -47.15 -25.03 -2.70
N GLN A 170 -45.92 -25.55 -2.68
CA GLN A 170 -45.59 -26.84 -3.28
C GLN A 170 -46.33 -27.99 -2.59
N LEU A 171 -46.47 -27.96 -1.26
CA LEU A 171 -47.26 -28.95 -0.53
C LEU A 171 -48.75 -28.88 -0.89
N GLN A 172 -49.34 -27.68 -0.96
CA GLN A 172 -50.74 -27.51 -1.39
C GLN A 172 -50.95 -27.98 -2.84
N LEU A 173 -49.99 -27.71 -3.72
CA LEU A 173 -50.05 -28.16 -5.11
C LEU A 173 -49.98 -29.69 -5.18
N LEU A 174 -49.11 -30.31 -4.38
CA LEU A 174 -48.98 -31.77 -4.30
C LEU A 174 -50.28 -32.43 -3.83
N GLU A 175 -50.92 -31.85 -2.80
CA GLU A 175 -52.21 -32.33 -2.29
C GLU A 175 -53.31 -32.18 -3.35
N SER A 176 -53.34 -31.04 -4.05
CA SER A 176 -54.28 -30.79 -5.14
C SER A 176 -54.07 -31.78 -6.30
N VAL A 177 -52.82 -32.05 -6.68
CA VAL A 177 -52.47 -33.04 -7.71
C VAL A 177 -52.83 -34.45 -7.26
N GLN A 178 -52.57 -34.83 -6.01
CA GLN A 178 -52.98 -36.13 -5.48
C GLN A 178 -54.50 -36.31 -5.50
N SER A 179 -55.25 -35.24 -5.16
CA SER A 179 -56.71 -35.24 -5.23
C SER A 179 -57.21 -35.39 -6.68
N LEU A 180 -56.59 -34.68 -7.63
CA LEU A 180 -56.86 -34.83 -9.06
C LEU A 180 -56.50 -36.23 -9.59
N VAL A 181 -55.35 -36.79 -9.21
CA VAL A 181 -54.94 -38.14 -9.57
C VAL A 181 -55.93 -39.16 -9.04
N ARG A 182 -56.43 -38.98 -7.81
CA ARG A 182 -57.48 -39.84 -7.26
C ARG A 182 -58.77 -39.74 -8.05
N LEU A 183 -59.21 -38.52 -8.41
CA LEU A 183 -60.39 -38.30 -9.26
C LEU A 183 -60.22 -38.91 -10.67
N VAL A 184 -59.02 -38.86 -11.23
CA VAL A 184 -58.71 -39.47 -12.53
C VAL A 184 -58.63 -41.00 -12.43
N ALA A 185 -58.06 -41.54 -11.36
CA ALA A 185 -57.99 -42.97 -11.08
C ALA A 185 -59.38 -43.58 -10.82
N GLU A 186 -60.26 -42.84 -10.13
CA GLU A 186 -61.68 -43.18 -9.97
C GLU A 186 -62.46 -42.98 -11.28
N GLY A 187 -62.01 -42.09 -12.17
CA GLY A 187 -62.68 -41.71 -13.41
C GLY A 187 -62.30 -42.49 -14.67
N ARG A 188 -61.15 -43.18 -14.74
CA ARG A 188 -60.73 -43.99 -15.89
C ARG A 188 -59.54 -44.87 -15.52
N ALA A 189 -59.72 -46.18 -15.59
CA ALA A 189 -58.61 -47.10 -15.84
C ALA A 189 -58.04 -46.79 -17.23
N LEU A 190 -56.94 -46.03 -17.28
CA LEU A 190 -56.13 -45.88 -18.49
C LEU A 190 -54.81 -46.62 -18.26
N LEU A 191 -54.60 -47.58 -19.17
CA LEU A 191 -53.48 -48.47 -19.30
C LEU A 191 -52.13 -47.72 -19.19
N PRO A 192 -51.04 -48.38 -18.73
CA PRO A 192 -49.73 -47.77 -18.74
C PRO A 192 -49.38 -47.33 -20.17
N ALA A 193 -49.06 -46.04 -20.33
CA ALA A 193 -48.53 -45.51 -21.58
C ALA A 193 -47.30 -46.35 -21.95
N GLU A 194 -47.36 -47.02 -23.11
CA GLU A 194 -46.15 -47.55 -23.73
C GLU A 194 -45.18 -46.40 -23.88
N GLU A 195 -44.08 -46.45 -23.15
CA GLU A 195 -42.95 -45.54 -23.29
C GLU A 195 -42.39 -45.75 -24.70
N GLN A 196 -42.88 -44.97 -25.67
CA GLN A 196 -42.43 -45.04 -27.05
C GLN A 196 -40.95 -44.70 -27.09
N ARG A 197 -40.17 -45.71 -27.50
CA ARG A 197 -38.71 -45.64 -27.49
C ARG A 197 -38.22 -45.09 -28.82
N PHE A 198 -37.74 -43.85 -28.81
CA PHE A 198 -37.18 -43.20 -29.99
C PHE A 198 -35.67 -43.39 -30.06
N GLN A 199 -35.14 -43.83 -31.19
CA GLN A 199 -33.69 -43.93 -31.44
C GLN A 199 -33.05 -42.55 -31.58
N ASP A 200 -33.71 -41.66 -32.32
CA ASP A 200 -33.23 -40.33 -32.68
C ASP A 200 -34.38 -39.31 -32.75
N CYS A 201 -34.02 -38.06 -33.00
CA CYS A 201 -34.99 -36.96 -33.08
C CYS A 201 -35.86 -37.02 -34.34
N THR A 202 -35.42 -37.75 -35.39
CA THR A 202 -36.24 -37.94 -36.59
C THR A 202 -37.41 -38.88 -36.29
N GLU A 203 -37.21 -39.94 -35.51
CA GLU A 203 -38.30 -40.80 -35.03
C GLU A 203 -39.26 -40.05 -34.11
N VAL A 204 -38.75 -39.20 -33.22
CA VAL A 204 -39.55 -38.31 -32.37
C VAL A 204 -40.45 -37.41 -33.24
N LEU A 205 -39.89 -36.81 -34.30
CA LEU A 205 -40.63 -35.98 -35.23
C LEU A 205 -41.70 -36.77 -36.00
N ARG A 206 -41.36 -37.97 -36.49
CA ARG A 206 -42.32 -38.87 -37.20
C ARG A 206 -43.46 -39.33 -36.30
N ALA A 207 -43.20 -39.50 -35.00
CA ALA A 207 -44.21 -39.81 -34.00
C ALA A 207 -45.17 -38.64 -33.72
N GLY A 208 -44.92 -37.46 -34.30
CA GLY A 208 -45.82 -36.30 -34.25
C GLY A 208 -45.41 -35.21 -33.27
N SER A 209 -44.27 -35.35 -32.59
CA SER A 209 -43.73 -34.30 -31.72
C SER A 209 -43.08 -33.20 -32.55
N ARG A 210 -43.57 -31.96 -32.40
CA ARG A 210 -43.11 -30.80 -33.20
C ARG A 210 -42.38 -29.72 -32.41
N ALA A 211 -42.29 -29.84 -31.09
CA ALA A 211 -41.61 -28.86 -30.26
C ALA A 211 -40.11 -29.17 -30.19
N SER A 212 -39.26 -28.16 -30.41
CA SER A 212 -37.83 -28.31 -30.11
C SER A 212 -37.62 -28.40 -28.60
N GLY A 213 -36.72 -29.28 -28.15
CA GLY A 213 -36.49 -29.49 -26.72
C GLY A 213 -35.65 -30.72 -26.41
N VAL A 214 -35.49 -31.02 -25.12
CA VAL A 214 -34.73 -32.19 -24.68
C VAL A 214 -35.63 -33.42 -24.67
N TYR A 215 -35.24 -34.44 -25.42
CA TYR A 215 -35.90 -35.74 -25.49
C TYR A 215 -34.98 -36.84 -24.97
N THR A 216 -35.58 -37.93 -24.47
CA THR A 216 -34.86 -39.14 -24.06
C THR A 216 -34.81 -40.11 -25.24
N LEU A 217 -33.60 -40.37 -25.72
CA LEU A 217 -33.31 -41.27 -26.83
C LEU A 217 -32.81 -42.62 -26.31
N HIS A 218 -33.34 -43.70 -26.87
CA HIS A 218 -32.96 -45.07 -26.58
C HIS A 218 -32.15 -45.66 -27.74
N ILE A 219 -30.89 -45.24 -27.82
CA ILE A 219 -29.96 -45.70 -28.86
C ILE A 219 -29.68 -47.19 -28.65
N THR A 220 -29.90 -48.02 -29.66
CA THR A 220 -29.66 -49.47 -29.54
C THR A 220 -28.18 -49.73 -29.26
N ASN A 221 -27.89 -50.76 -28.46
CA ASN A 221 -26.55 -51.13 -27.97
C ASN A 221 -25.90 -50.11 -27.03
N LEU A 222 -26.58 -49.02 -26.68
CA LEU A 222 -26.20 -48.16 -25.57
C LEU A 222 -26.95 -48.61 -24.32
N SER A 223 -26.21 -48.88 -23.24
CA SER A 223 -26.78 -49.41 -21.98
C SER A 223 -27.68 -48.42 -21.26
N GLU A 224 -27.43 -47.11 -21.41
CA GLU A 224 -28.18 -46.05 -20.76
C GLU A 224 -28.85 -45.14 -21.79
N PRO A 225 -30.13 -44.75 -21.58
CA PRO A 225 -30.79 -43.74 -22.39
C PRO A 225 -30.01 -42.42 -22.42
N ARG A 226 -30.04 -41.75 -23.57
CA ARG A 226 -29.35 -40.47 -23.74
C ARG A 226 -30.35 -39.33 -23.83
N LYS A 227 -30.15 -38.27 -23.04
CA LYS A 227 -30.86 -37.02 -23.24
C LYS A 227 -30.17 -36.23 -24.35
N ALA A 228 -30.92 -35.82 -25.37
CA ALA A 228 -30.43 -35.02 -26.48
C ALA A 228 -31.40 -33.89 -26.77
N PHE A 229 -30.87 -32.76 -27.23
CA PHE A 229 -31.70 -31.71 -27.78
C PHE A 229 -32.15 -32.10 -29.19
N CYS A 230 -33.45 -32.11 -29.41
CA CYS A 230 -34.04 -32.25 -30.73
C CYS A 230 -34.47 -30.88 -31.24
N ASP A 231 -33.86 -30.46 -32.35
CA ASP A 231 -34.35 -29.32 -33.10
C ASP A 231 -35.37 -29.81 -34.14
N MET A 232 -36.63 -29.44 -33.90
CA MET A 232 -37.80 -29.82 -34.70
C MET A 232 -38.24 -28.72 -35.66
N GLU A 233 -37.49 -27.61 -35.75
CA GLU A 233 -37.88 -26.42 -36.50
C GLU A 233 -36.94 -26.16 -37.69
N THR A 234 -35.63 -26.27 -37.49
CA THR A 234 -34.64 -25.93 -38.52
C THR A 234 -34.71 -26.90 -39.69
N ASP A 235 -34.82 -26.39 -40.91
CA ASP A 235 -34.72 -27.17 -42.17
C ASP A 235 -35.60 -28.44 -42.21
N GLY A 236 -36.82 -28.34 -41.69
CA GLY A 236 -37.77 -29.45 -41.63
C GLY A 236 -37.73 -30.28 -40.34
N GLY A 237 -36.80 -29.97 -39.43
CA GLY A 237 -36.70 -30.55 -38.09
C GLY A 237 -36.16 -31.98 -38.05
N GLY A 238 -36.21 -32.58 -36.86
CA GLY A 238 -35.75 -33.95 -36.64
C GLY A 238 -34.24 -34.06 -36.39
N TRP A 239 -33.59 -32.92 -36.13
CA TRP A 239 -32.16 -32.85 -35.90
C TRP A 239 -31.81 -33.24 -34.47
N THR A 240 -31.00 -34.28 -34.33
CA THR A 240 -30.37 -34.62 -33.06
C THR A 240 -29.11 -33.80 -32.89
N VAL A 241 -29.11 -32.87 -31.94
CA VAL A 241 -27.94 -32.04 -31.65
C VAL A 241 -26.90 -32.90 -30.93
N ILE A 242 -25.75 -33.10 -31.57
CA ILE A 242 -24.64 -33.88 -31.00
C ILE A 242 -23.64 -33.01 -30.24
N GLN A 243 -23.61 -31.71 -30.53
CA GLN A 243 -22.70 -30.74 -29.94
C GLN A 243 -23.30 -29.34 -30.00
N LEU A 244 -23.21 -28.58 -28.90
CA LEU A 244 -23.63 -27.18 -28.85
C LEU A 244 -22.62 -26.34 -28.07
N ARG A 245 -22.17 -25.22 -28.67
CA ARG A 245 -21.41 -24.13 -28.01
C ARG A 245 -22.20 -22.84 -28.10
N THR A 246 -22.28 -22.10 -27.00
CA THR A 246 -23.02 -20.82 -26.93
C THR A 246 -22.31 -19.78 -26.09
N ASN A 247 -21.87 -20.12 -24.88
CA ASN A 247 -21.41 -19.14 -23.88
C ASN A 247 -20.15 -19.55 -23.11
N GLY A 248 -19.59 -20.74 -23.35
CA GLY A 248 -18.41 -21.24 -22.65
C GLY A 248 -18.65 -21.69 -21.20
N SER A 249 -19.90 -21.94 -20.82
CA SER A 249 -20.27 -22.45 -19.49
C SER A 249 -19.72 -23.85 -19.20
N VAL A 250 -19.46 -24.65 -20.24
CA VAL A 250 -18.91 -26.01 -20.10
C VAL A 250 -17.49 -26.06 -20.66
N SER A 251 -16.54 -26.58 -19.85
CA SER A 251 -15.19 -26.87 -20.34
C SER A 251 -15.21 -28.05 -21.31
N PHE A 252 -14.62 -27.86 -22.50
CA PHE A 252 -14.40 -28.91 -23.50
C PHE A 252 -12.97 -29.49 -23.42
N GLN A 253 -12.13 -29.03 -22.48
CA GLN A 253 -10.84 -29.67 -22.20
C GLN A 253 -11.06 -30.92 -21.34
N ARG A 254 -11.43 -32.02 -21.98
CA ARG A 254 -11.87 -33.27 -21.33
C ARG A 254 -11.03 -34.47 -21.74
N GLY A 255 -11.02 -35.51 -20.90
CA GLY A 255 -10.34 -36.76 -21.19
C GLY A 255 -11.09 -37.65 -22.18
N TRP A 256 -10.41 -38.69 -22.69
CA TRP A 256 -10.99 -39.66 -23.64
C TRP A 256 -12.31 -40.28 -23.13
N ARG A 257 -12.34 -40.70 -21.86
CA ARG A 257 -13.51 -41.33 -21.25
C ARG A 257 -14.73 -40.40 -21.28
N GLU A 258 -14.53 -39.12 -21.01
CA GLU A 258 -15.60 -38.12 -21.01
C GLU A 258 -16.09 -37.85 -22.43
N TYR A 259 -15.20 -37.74 -23.41
CA TYR A 259 -15.59 -37.62 -24.81
C TYR A 259 -16.33 -38.85 -25.33
N LYS A 260 -15.92 -40.05 -24.92
CA LYS A 260 -16.63 -41.30 -25.21
C LYS A 260 -18.06 -41.28 -24.62
N GLN A 261 -18.19 -40.92 -23.35
CA GLN A 261 -19.46 -40.97 -22.62
C GLN A 261 -20.38 -39.78 -22.90
N GLY A 262 -19.85 -38.64 -23.32
CA GLY A 262 -20.57 -37.38 -23.40
C GLY A 262 -20.50 -36.57 -22.09
N PHE A 263 -20.68 -35.25 -22.19
CA PHE A 263 -20.65 -34.33 -21.07
C PHE A 263 -21.45 -33.05 -21.38
N GLY A 264 -21.77 -32.28 -20.33
CA GLY A 264 -22.55 -31.05 -20.44
C GLY A 264 -24.04 -31.28 -20.19
N ASP A 265 -24.87 -30.29 -20.57
CA ASP A 265 -26.33 -30.34 -20.43
C ASP A 265 -26.97 -30.34 -21.82
N ALA A 266 -27.86 -31.30 -22.09
CA ALA A 266 -28.59 -31.37 -23.35
C ALA A 266 -29.43 -30.11 -23.61
N ALA A 267 -29.86 -29.37 -22.58
CA ALA A 267 -30.54 -28.09 -22.74
C ALA A 267 -29.60 -26.90 -23.02
N GLY A 268 -28.28 -27.12 -23.00
CA GLY A 268 -27.25 -26.09 -23.11
C GLY A 268 -25.98 -26.60 -23.80
N GLU A 269 -24.81 -26.13 -23.36
CA GLU A 269 -23.54 -26.59 -23.94
C GLU A 269 -23.26 -28.05 -23.59
N HIS A 270 -23.03 -28.87 -24.61
CA HIS A 270 -22.77 -30.30 -24.42
C HIS A 270 -22.05 -30.95 -25.59
N TRP A 271 -21.59 -32.16 -25.31
CA TRP A 271 -21.17 -33.17 -26.27
C TRP A 271 -21.94 -34.47 -25.98
N LEU A 272 -22.68 -35.00 -26.96
CA LEU A 272 -23.55 -36.17 -26.79
C LEU A 272 -22.78 -37.45 -26.40
N GLY A 273 -21.52 -37.54 -26.83
CA GLY A 273 -20.62 -38.66 -26.58
C GLY A 273 -20.28 -39.45 -27.84
N ASN A 274 -19.01 -39.76 -28.06
CA ASN A 274 -18.54 -40.42 -29.27
C ASN A 274 -19.21 -41.79 -29.46
N GLU A 275 -19.42 -42.54 -28.37
CA GLU A 275 -20.08 -43.84 -28.45
C GLU A 275 -21.52 -43.72 -28.93
N ALA A 276 -22.26 -42.72 -28.43
CA ALA A 276 -23.64 -42.46 -28.85
C ALA A 276 -23.69 -42.06 -30.34
N VAL A 277 -22.79 -41.16 -30.77
CA VAL A 277 -22.74 -40.70 -32.16
C VAL A 277 -22.30 -41.82 -33.11
N HIS A 278 -21.31 -42.64 -32.73
CA HIS A 278 -20.91 -43.83 -33.48
C HIS A 278 -22.09 -44.79 -33.69
N LEU A 279 -22.81 -45.12 -32.61
CA LEU A 279 -23.93 -46.06 -32.65
C LEU A 279 -25.12 -45.54 -33.47
N LEU A 280 -25.39 -44.24 -33.43
CA LEU A 280 -26.38 -43.61 -34.32
C LEU A 280 -25.92 -43.71 -35.78
N THR A 281 -24.75 -43.15 -36.07
CA THR A 281 -24.29 -42.92 -37.45
C THR A 281 -23.80 -44.17 -38.19
N SER A 282 -23.56 -45.28 -37.49
CA SER A 282 -23.13 -46.54 -38.12
C SER A 282 -24.29 -47.40 -38.61
N ARG A 283 -25.52 -47.11 -38.20
CA ARG A 283 -26.69 -47.96 -38.50
C ARG A 283 -27.47 -47.47 -39.69
N GLU A 284 -27.72 -46.16 -39.72
CA GLU A 284 -28.43 -45.49 -40.80
C GLU A 284 -27.54 -44.38 -41.39
N PRO A 285 -27.75 -43.97 -42.64
CA PRO A 285 -27.03 -42.86 -43.22
C PRO A 285 -27.54 -41.54 -42.62
N TYR A 286 -26.70 -40.90 -41.80
CA TYR A 286 -26.97 -39.56 -41.27
C TYR A 286 -26.27 -38.48 -42.09
N VAL A 287 -26.93 -37.33 -42.19
CA VAL A 287 -26.34 -36.07 -42.68
C VAL A 287 -25.86 -35.26 -41.47
N LEU A 288 -24.74 -34.56 -41.62
CA LEU A 288 -24.24 -33.65 -40.58
C LEU A 288 -24.38 -32.21 -41.05
N ARG A 289 -25.00 -31.39 -40.20
CA ARG A 289 -25.09 -29.94 -40.37
C ARG A 289 -24.30 -29.27 -39.25
N VAL A 290 -23.39 -28.39 -39.59
CA VAL A 290 -22.60 -27.60 -38.63
C VAL A 290 -22.95 -26.13 -38.83
N GLU A 291 -23.58 -25.53 -37.83
CA GLU A 291 -23.92 -24.11 -37.85
C GLU A 291 -22.95 -23.32 -36.98
N LEU A 292 -22.46 -22.20 -37.50
CA LEU A 292 -21.57 -21.28 -36.80
C LEU A 292 -22.19 -19.89 -36.80
N ARG A 293 -22.14 -19.24 -35.65
CA ARG A 293 -22.56 -17.85 -35.46
C ARG A 293 -21.36 -17.02 -35.01
N ASP A 294 -21.12 -15.89 -35.67
CA ASP A 294 -20.11 -14.92 -35.24
C ASP A 294 -20.65 -13.98 -34.14
N TRP A 295 -19.76 -13.17 -33.58
CA TRP A 295 -20.10 -12.21 -32.51
C TRP A 295 -20.96 -11.03 -32.99
N GLU A 296 -21.02 -10.80 -34.30
CA GLU A 296 -21.81 -9.75 -34.94
C GLU A 296 -23.22 -10.25 -35.32
N GLY A 297 -23.50 -11.55 -35.09
CA GLY A 297 -24.78 -12.21 -35.34
C GLY A 297 -24.90 -12.89 -36.71
N GLY A 298 -23.85 -12.81 -37.54
CA GLY A 298 -23.75 -13.52 -38.82
C GLY A 298 -23.77 -15.04 -38.62
N GLN A 299 -24.53 -15.75 -39.46
CA GLN A 299 -24.73 -17.20 -39.35
C GLN A 299 -24.41 -17.87 -40.68
N VAL A 300 -23.63 -18.94 -40.60
CA VAL A 300 -23.28 -19.80 -41.74
C VAL A 300 -23.44 -21.25 -41.34
N TYR A 301 -23.69 -22.12 -42.32
CA TYR A 301 -23.76 -23.56 -42.09
C TYR A 301 -22.97 -24.34 -43.14
N ALA A 302 -22.44 -25.49 -42.74
CA ALA A 302 -21.84 -26.49 -43.61
C ALA A 302 -22.69 -27.77 -43.56
N HIS A 303 -22.95 -28.38 -44.72
CA HIS A 303 -23.76 -29.58 -44.84
C HIS A 303 -22.95 -30.74 -45.45
N TYR A 304 -22.88 -31.85 -44.73
CA TYR A 304 -22.20 -33.08 -45.14
C TYR A 304 -23.23 -34.17 -45.40
N GLY A 305 -23.31 -34.63 -46.65
CA GLY A 305 -24.36 -35.58 -47.10
C GLY A 305 -24.25 -37.00 -46.52
N ARG A 306 -23.12 -37.35 -45.91
CA ARG A 306 -22.95 -38.59 -45.16
C ARG A 306 -21.93 -38.37 -44.06
N PHE A 307 -22.31 -38.68 -42.83
CA PHE A 307 -21.46 -38.58 -41.66
C PHE A 307 -21.54 -39.89 -40.87
N GLN A 308 -20.36 -40.41 -40.53
CA GLN A 308 -20.21 -41.64 -39.76
C GLN A 308 -18.94 -41.53 -38.93
N LEU A 309 -19.04 -41.96 -37.67
CA LEU A 309 -17.87 -42.21 -36.81
C LEU A 309 -17.63 -43.71 -36.75
N ASP A 310 -16.37 -44.12 -36.75
CA ASP A 310 -15.99 -45.51 -36.56
C ASP A 310 -16.02 -45.89 -35.07
N SER A 311 -15.77 -47.18 -34.78
CA SER A 311 -15.79 -47.66 -33.39
C SER A 311 -14.59 -47.14 -32.59
N GLU A 312 -14.66 -47.23 -31.25
CA GLU A 312 -13.53 -46.89 -30.36
C GLU A 312 -12.22 -47.61 -30.73
N ARG A 313 -12.29 -48.83 -31.28
CA ARG A 313 -11.11 -49.60 -31.72
C ARG A 313 -10.35 -48.92 -32.86
N GLN A 314 -11.02 -48.08 -33.63
CA GLN A 314 -10.47 -47.28 -34.72
C GLN A 314 -10.33 -45.80 -34.33
N LEU A 315 -10.49 -45.49 -33.04
CA LEU A 315 -10.33 -44.16 -32.45
C LEU A 315 -11.40 -43.12 -32.86
N TYR A 316 -12.60 -43.59 -33.23
CA TYR A 316 -13.76 -42.80 -33.68
C TYR A 316 -13.56 -42.00 -34.97
#